data_AF-A0A5N0HMQ3-F1
#
_entry.id   AF-A0A5N0HMQ3-F1
#
_cell.length_a   1.000
_cell.length_b   1.000
_cell.length_c   1.000
_cell.angle_alpha   90.00
_cell.angle_beta   90.00
_cell.angle_gamma   90.00
#
_symmetry.space_group_name_H-M   'P 1'
#
loop_
_entity.id
_entity.type
_entity.pdbx_description
1 polymer ?
#
loop_
_entity_poly.entity_id
_entity_poly.type
_entity_poly.pdbx_seq_one_letter_code
_entity_poly.pdbx_strand_id
1 'polypeptide(L)'
;ARGATVLRGIWGFHGDHEPHGDKLFQLVRRVPVVTIIIDRPEWIVRSYDIVDELTAGHGAVTSEMVPAAVSLEGPKRHGGARLAQLDY
;
A
#
# COMPACT_ATOMS: atom_id res chain seq x y z
N ALA A 1 -11.78 -1.15 4.29
CA ALA A 1 -11.32 -1.58 2.96
C ALA A 1 -11.80 -2.98 2.64
N ARG A 2 -12.01 -3.29 1.36
CA ARG A 2 -12.35 -4.66 0.87
C ARG A 2 -11.19 -5.65 0.92
N GLY A 3 -9.96 -5.18 1.11
CA GLY A 3 -8.75 -5.98 1.25
C GLY A 3 -7.51 -5.10 1.26
N ALA A 4 -6.35 -5.71 1.54
CA ALA A 4 -5.05 -5.06 1.45
C ALA A 4 -4.01 -6.07 0.94
N THR A 5 -3.08 -5.59 0.12
CA THR A 5 -1.92 -6.38 -0.33
C THR A 5 -0.69 -5.88 0.39
N VAL A 6 0.03 -6.78 1.06
CA VAL A 6 1.26 -6.43 1.78
C VAL A 6 2.45 -7.04 1.07
N LEU A 7 3.39 -6.19 0.67
CA LEU A 7 4.64 -6.57 0.03
C LEU A 7 5.78 -6.35 1.01
N ARG A 8 6.67 -7.34 1.11
CA ARG A 8 7.92 -7.23 1.86
C ARG A 8 9.06 -6.95 0.89
N GLY A 9 9.72 -5.81 1.04
CA GLY A 9 10.91 -5.47 0.25
C GLY A 9 12.14 -6.22 0.73
N ILE A 10 13.18 -6.19 -0.11
CA ILE A 10 14.50 -6.77 0.20
C ILE A 10 15.45 -5.68 0.71
N TRP A 11 15.20 -4.42 0.33
CA TRP A 11 16.03 -3.25 0.61
C TRP A 11 15.18 -1.97 0.59
N GLY A 12 15.51 -0.98 1.42
CA GLY A 12 14.83 0.32 1.43
C GLY A 12 15.56 1.36 2.30
N PHE A 13 15.16 2.63 2.17
CA PHE A 13 15.69 3.76 2.94
C PHE A 13 14.54 4.72 3.29
N HIS A 14 14.71 5.56 4.31
CA HIS A 14 13.79 6.66 4.60
C HIS A 14 14.53 7.83 5.28
N GLY A 15 14.26 9.07 4.83
CA GLY A 15 14.92 10.27 5.37
C GLY A 15 16.45 10.14 5.40
N ASP A 16 17.06 10.50 6.53
CA ASP A 16 18.51 10.45 6.74
C ASP A 16 19.04 9.06 7.16
N HIS A 17 18.21 8.01 7.13
CA HIS A 17 18.64 6.67 7.51
C HIS A 17 19.37 5.99 6.35
N GLU A 18 20.52 5.38 6.66
CA GLU A 18 21.25 4.55 5.70
C GLU A 18 20.33 3.44 5.15
N PRO A 19 20.49 3.04 3.89
CA PRO A 19 19.71 1.95 3.36
C PRO A 19 19.83 0.67 4.19
N HIS A 20 18.69 0.07 4.49
CA HIS A 20 18.58 -1.15 5.28
C HIS A 20 18.04 -2.28 4.40
N GLY A 21 18.57 -3.48 4.56
CA GLY A 21 18.17 -4.63 3.75
C GLY A 21 18.71 -5.95 4.28
N ASP A 22 18.26 -7.04 3.66
CA ASP A 22 18.66 -8.40 4.04
C ASP A 22 20.17 -8.63 3.83
N LYS A 23 20.88 -8.96 4.91
CA LYS A 23 22.27 -9.48 4.87
C LYS A 23 22.29 -10.93 5.37
N LEU A 24 23.20 -11.74 4.83
CA LEU A 24 23.26 -13.21 4.98
C LEU A 24 23.34 -13.74 6.43
N PHE A 25 23.46 -12.88 7.45
CA PHE A 25 23.57 -13.26 8.86
C PHE A 25 22.81 -12.34 9.85
N GLN A 26 21.82 -11.54 9.39
CA GLN A 26 21.04 -10.68 10.30
C GLN A 26 19.88 -11.43 10.97
N LEU A 27 19.91 -11.49 12.32
CA LEU A 27 18.86 -12.08 13.17
C LEU A 27 17.58 -11.23 13.21
N VAL A 28 17.71 -9.90 13.13
CA VAL A 28 16.58 -8.95 13.09
C VAL A 28 16.62 -8.20 11.76
N ARG A 29 15.57 -8.34 10.97
CA ARG A 29 15.47 -7.80 9.61
C ARG A 29 14.64 -6.52 9.64
N ARG A 30 15.26 -5.37 9.41
CA ARG A 30 14.58 -4.09 9.14
C ARG A 30 14.50 -3.91 7.63
N VAL A 31 13.53 -4.60 7.02
CA VAL A 31 13.22 -4.45 5.60
C VAL A 31 11.92 -3.67 5.44
N PRO A 32 11.76 -2.86 4.37
CA PRO A 32 10.54 -2.10 4.17
C PRO A 32 9.35 -3.04 3.92
N VAL A 33 8.19 -2.63 4.42
CA VAL A 33 6.90 -3.26 4.11
C VAL A 33 6.02 -2.21 3.45
N VAL A 34 5.42 -2.57 2.31
CA VAL A 34 4.49 -1.71 1.59
C VAL A 34 3.11 -2.34 1.67
N THR A 35 2.15 -1.62 2.25
CA THR A 35 0.75 -2.02 2.31
C THR A 35 -0.05 -1.22 1.30
N ILE A 36 -0.66 -1.89 0.34
CA ILE A 36 -1.45 -1.30 -0.74
C ILE A 36 -2.92 -1.57 -0.47
N ILE A 37 -3.72 -0.50 -0.41
CA ILE A 37 -5.18 -0.57 -0.23
C ILE A 37 -5.81 0.05 -1.48
N ILE A 38 -6.65 -0.71 -2.17
CA ILE A 38 -7.42 -0.24 -3.32
C ILE A 38 -8.90 -0.28 -2.94
N ASP A 39 -9.54 0.89 -2.86
CA ASP A 39 -10.97 1.01 -2.60
C ASP A 39 -11.51 2.32 -3.20
N ARG A 40 -12.81 2.55 -3.08
CA ARG A 40 -13.40 3.84 -3.44
C ARG A 40 -12.93 4.96 -2.49
N PRO A 41 -12.85 6.23 -2.94
CA PRO A 41 -12.32 7.32 -2.14
C PRO A 41 -12.94 7.45 -0.73
N GLU A 42 -14.25 7.28 -0.60
CA GLU A 42 -14.98 7.35 0.67
C GLU A 42 -14.53 6.28 1.69
N TRP A 43 -14.07 5.12 1.22
CA TRP A 43 -13.54 4.05 2.08
C TRP A 43 -12.07 4.24 2.42
N ILE A 44 -11.30 4.85 1.52
CA ILE A 44 -9.91 5.24 1.79
C ILE A 44 -9.88 6.30 2.89
N VAL A 45 -10.70 7.35 2.78
CA VAL A 45 -10.81 8.39 3.82
C VAL A 45 -11.15 7.78 5.18
N ARG A 46 -12.12 6.85 5.23
CA ARG A 46 -12.51 6.18 6.49
C ARG A 46 -11.40 5.31 7.09
N SER A 47 -10.50 4.80 6.26
CA SER A 47 -9.42 3.92 6.70
C SER A 47 -8.14 4.71 7.02
N TYR A 48 -8.10 6.01 6.71
CA TYR A 48 -6.91 6.83 6.82
C TYR A 48 -6.46 7.02 8.27
N ASP A 49 -7.38 7.15 9.23
CA ASP A 49 -7.01 7.28 10.65
C ASP A 49 -6.12 6.12 11.14
N ILE A 50 -6.37 4.90 10.67
CA ILE A 50 -5.56 3.71 11.00
C ILE A 50 -4.19 3.80 10.31
N VAL A 51 -4.16 4.25 9.05
CA VAL A 51 -2.91 4.42 8.30
C VAL A 51 -2.04 5.50 8.94
N ASP A 52 -2.64 6.61 9.32
CA ASP A 52 -1.99 7.73 10.00
C ASP A 52 -1.41 7.29 11.35
N GLU A 53 -2.19 6.61 12.18
CA GLU A 53 -1.72 6.06 13.46
C GLU A 53 -0.50 5.14 13.28
N LEU A 54 -0.56 4.22 12.31
CA LEU A 54 0.52 3.26 12.06
C LEU A 54 1.78 3.90 11.43
N THR A 55 1.64 5.07 10.81
CA THR A 55 2.75 5.75 10.12
C THR A 55 3.20 7.04 10.81
N ALA A 56 2.60 7.39 11.95
CA ALA A 56 2.88 8.61 12.72
C ALA A 56 4.35 8.77 13.14
N GLY A 57 5.05 7.66 13.41
CA GLY A 57 6.46 7.67 13.81
C GLY A 57 7.44 7.47 12.66
N HIS A 58 7.13 6.54 11.74
CA HIS A 58 8.00 6.15 10.62
C HIS A 58 7.18 5.66 9.44
N GLY A 59 7.67 5.92 8.22
CA GLY A 59 7.05 5.47 6.98
C GLY A 59 6.72 6.64 6.06
N ALA A 60 6.15 6.32 4.90
CA ALA A 60 5.62 7.30 3.96
C ALA A 60 4.28 6.79 3.45
N VAL A 61 3.32 7.71 3.31
CA VAL A 61 1.98 7.41 2.80
C VAL A 61 1.80 8.19 1.51
N THR A 62 1.39 7.49 0.46
CA THR A 62 0.95 8.09 -0.79
C THR A 62 -0.51 7.67 -1.04
N SER A 63 -1.25 8.53 -1.73
CA SER A 63 -2.63 8.24 -2.14
C SER A 63 -2.81 8.74 -3.56
N GLU A 64 -3.23 7.84 -4.44
CA GLU A 64 -3.45 8.13 -5.86
C GLU A 64 -4.74 7.47 -6.34
N MET A 65 -5.39 8.11 -7.31
CA MET A 65 -6.54 7.51 -7.98
C MET A 65 -6.05 6.45 -8.97
N VAL A 66 -6.60 5.24 -8.87
CA VAL A 66 -6.36 4.18 -9.86
C VAL A 66 -7.49 4.17 -10.89
N PRO A 67 -7.22 4.27 -12.21
CA PRO A 67 -8.25 4.45 -13.23
C PRO A 67 -9.05 3.17 -13.51
N ALA A 68 -8.56 2.00 -13.10
CA ALA A 68 -9.25 0.73 -13.27
C ALA A 68 -8.86 -0.23 -12.16
N ALA A 69 -9.84 -0.98 -11.64
CA ALA A 69 -9.61 -2.03 -10.67
C ALA A 69 -10.56 -3.20 -10.96
N VAL A 70 -10.05 -4.42 -10.87
CA VAL A 70 -10.84 -5.65 -10.96
C VAL A 70 -10.61 -6.45 -9.70
N SER A 71 -11.69 -6.80 -9.00
CA SER A 71 -11.67 -7.73 -7.88
C SER A 71 -12.43 -8.99 -8.28
N LEU A 72 -11.81 -10.14 -8.02
CA LEU A 72 -12.35 -11.47 -8.30
C LEU A 72 -12.55 -12.18 -6.96
N GLU A 73 -13.79 -12.57 -6.66
CA GLU A 73 -14.16 -13.30 -5.45
C GLU A 73 -14.99 -14.53 -5.85
N GLY A 74 -14.29 -15.64 -6.12
CA GLY A 74 -14.91 -16.81 -6.73
C GLY A 74 -15.57 -16.45 -8.07
N PRO A 75 -16.88 -16.74 -8.26
CA PRO A 75 -17.59 -16.36 -9.49
C PRO A 75 -17.94 -14.86 -9.55
N LYS A 76 -17.79 -14.10 -8.46
CA LYS A 76 -18.13 -12.67 -8.43
C LYS A 76 -16.98 -11.86 -9.02
N ARG A 77 -17.32 -10.93 -9.90
CA ARG A 77 -16.40 -9.94 -10.47
C ARG A 77 -16.91 -8.54 -10.16
N HIS A 78 -16.07 -7.72 -9.55
CA HIS A 78 -16.34 -6.32 -9.30
C HIS A 78 -15.36 -5.43 -10.07
N GLY A 79 -15.87 -4.34 -10.65
CA GLY A 79 -15.08 -3.42 -11.45
C GLY A 79 -14.76 -3.93 -12.86
N GLY A 80 -13.71 -3.38 -13.46
CA GLY A 80 -13.34 -3.62 -14.85
C GLY A 80 -11.94 -3.12 -15.17
N ALA A 81 -11.37 -3.61 -16.28
CA ALA A 81 -10.06 -3.19 -16.79
C ALA A 81 -10.15 -1.97 -17.73
N ARG A 82 -11.37 -1.43 -17.96
CA ARG A 82 -11.54 -0.20 -18.74
C ARG A 82 -11.05 0.97 -17.89
N LEU A 83 -10.06 1.69 -18.41
CA LEU A 83 -9.52 2.88 -17.77
C LEU A 83 -10.61 3.97 -17.70
N ALA A 84 -10.81 4.52 -16.50
CA ALA A 84 -11.57 5.74 -16.31
C ALA A 84 -10.77 6.94 -16.83
N GLN A 85 -11.47 7.91 -17.40
CA GLN A 85 -10.93 9.25 -17.60
C GLN A 85 -11.15 10.03 -16.30
N LEU A 86 -10.06 10.44 -15.68
CA LEU A 86 -10.06 11.22 -14.45
C LEU A 86 -9.64 12.63 -14.84
N ASP A 87 -10.53 13.59 -14.61
CA ASP A 87 -10.19 15.01 -14.73
C ASP A 87 -9.55 15.43 -13.40
N TYR A 88 -8.31 15.90 -13.45
CA TYR A 88 -7.55 16.40 -12.31
C TYR A 88 -7.50 17.93 -12.31
#